data_AF-A0A3C0A2E1-F1
#
_entry.id   AF-A0A3C0A2E1-F1
#
_cell.length_a   1.000
_cell.length_b   1.000
_cell.length_c   1.000
_cell.angle_alpha   90.00
_cell.angle_beta   90.00
_cell.angle_gamma   90.00
#
_symmetry.space_group_name_H-M   'P 1'
#
loop_
_entity.id
_entity.type
_entity.pdbx_description
1 polymer ?
#
loop_
_entity_poly.entity_id
_entity_poly.type
_entity_poly.pdbx_seq_one_letter_code
_entity_poly.pdbx_strand_id
1 'polypeptide(L)'
;MIVRLFFILFTHVVFLVSYPHTGYMGPYYLWISALLWCGFFVFLRANVFLTAVVGAIFGELVTILFFTALFFTLASTMPQNDHLSVLEKMKRGVFPDRITVYEGLLRVGVQCDTLLKKSSDDFDTGVKRTIKEMKK
;
A
#
# COMPACT_ATOMS: atom_id res chain seq x y z
N MET A 1 -10.04 4.37 18.85
CA MET A 1 -8.67 4.89 18.66
C MET A 1 -7.76 3.82 18.09
N ILE A 2 -7.61 2.69 18.79
CA ILE A 2 -6.74 1.56 18.41
C ILE A 2 -6.99 1.06 16.97
N VAL A 3 -8.25 0.85 16.57
CA VAL A 3 -8.60 0.43 15.19
C VAL A 3 -8.04 1.37 14.12
N ARG A 4 -8.06 2.69 14.36
CA ARG A 4 -7.56 3.69 13.42
C ARG A 4 -6.03 3.67 13.33
N LEU A 5 -5.33 3.40 14.44
CA LEU A 5 -3.88 3.19 14.43
C LEU A 5 -3.49 1.92 13.68
N PHE A 6 -4.22 0.82 13.90
CA PHE A 6 -4.04 -0.40 13.11
C PHE A 6 -4.28 -0.14 11.63
N PHE A 7 -5.26 0.69 11.27
CA PHE A 7 -5.51 1.04 9.88
C PHE A 7 -4.35 1.84 9.25
N ILE A 8 -3.71 2.75 10.00
CA ILE A 8 -2.50 3.44 9.54
C ILE A 8 -1.40 2.43 9.24
N LEU A 9 -1.09 1.55 10.19
CA LEU A 9 -0.05 0.52 10.03
C LEU A 9 -0.36 -0.43 8.87
N PHE A 10 -1.61 -0.90 8.80
CA PHE A 10 -2.09 -1.77 7.74
C PHE A 10 -1.96 -1.11 6.37
N THR A 11 -2.28 0.19 6.25
CA THR A 11 -2.12 0.93 5.00
C THR A 11 -0.66 0.93 4.54
N HIS A 12 0.30 1.17 5.44
CA HIS A 12 1.73 1.13 5.09
C HIS A 12 2.17 -0.25 4.61
N VAL A 13 1.70 -1.32 5.27
CA VAL A 13 1.96 -2.70 4.85
C VAL A 13 1.35 -2.99 3.48
N VAL A 14 0.11 -2.56 3.22
CA VAL A 14 -0.54 -2.72 1.92
C VAL A 14 0.26 -2.02 0.81
N PHE A 15 0.76 -0.81 1.04
CA PHE A 15 1.62 -0.12 0.08
C PHE A 15 2.93 -0.87 -0.17
N LEU A 16 3.58 -1.37 0.89
CA LEU A 16 4.80 -2.18 0.76
C LEU A 16 4.56 -3.46 -0.03
N VAL A 17 3.47 -4.15 0.26
CA VAL A 17 3.13 -5.41 -0.40
C VAL A 17 2.73 -5.19 -1.86
N SER A 18 2.01 -4.10 -2.14
CA SER A 18 1.53 -3.77 -3.49
C SER A 18 2.62 -3.17 -4.38
N TYR A 19 3.57 -2.44 -3.81
CA TYR A 19 4.64 -1.78 -4.57
C TYR A 19 5.99 -2.02 -3.89
N PRO A 20 6.48 -3.28 -3.92
CA PRO A 20 7.63 -3.70 -3.13
C PRO A 20 8.95 -3.14 -3.64
N HIS A 21 9.05 -2.63 -4.87
CA HIS A 21 10.32 -2.23 -5.50
C HIS A 21 10.84 -0.87 -4.99
N THR A 22 10.97 -0.70 -3.69
CA THR A 22 11.27 0.57 -3.00
C THR A 22 12.75 0.86 -2.78
N GLY A 23 13.63 -0.05 -3.18
CA GLY A 23 15.06 0.00 -2.85
C GLY A 23 15.37 -0.21 -1.37
N TYR A 24 16.63 0.01 -1.01
CA TYR A 24 17.16 -0.19 0.34
C TYR A 24 16.49 0.71 1.39
N MET A 25 16.17 1.95 1.03
CA MET A 25 15.61 2.94 1.96
C MET A 25 14.09 2.79 2.18
N GLY A 26 13.40 2.00 1.37
CA GLY A 26 11.94 1.90 1.41
C GLY A 26 11.34 1.41 2.72
N PRO A 27 11.82 0.28 3.30
CA PRO A 27 11.32 -0.17 4.59
C PRO A 27 11.51 0.88 5.70
N TYR A 28 12.66 1.55 5.75
CA TYR A 28 12.92 2.61 6.74
C TYR A 28 11.97 3.79 6.58
N TYR A 29 11.78 4.25 5.33
CA TYR A 29 10.80 5.30 5.02
C TYR A 29 9.40 4.92 5.53
N LEU A 30 8.95 3.68 5.27
CA LEU A 30 7.60 3.25 5.66
C LEU A 30 7.43 3.19 7.18
N TRP A 31 8.41 2.67 7.92
CA TRP A 31 8.32 2.60 9.38
C TRP A 31 8.37 3.97 10.04
N ILE A 32 9.26 4.85 9.56
CA ILE A 32 9.34 6.24 10.05
C ILE A 32 8.05 6.99 9.71
N SER A 33 7.56 6.87 8.47
CA SER A 33 6.29 7.45 8.03
C SER A 33 5.12 6.95 8.89
N ALA A 34 5.05 5.64 9.15
CA ALA A 34 4.01 5.04 9.99
C ALA A 34 4.01 5.60 11.41
N LEU A 35 5.19 5.77 12.02
CA LEU A 35 5.33 6.38 13.34
C LEU A 35 4.89 7.85 13.33
N LEU A 36 5.32 8.63 12.33
CA LEU A 36 4.93 10.03 12.18
C LEU A 36 3.42 10.19 12.00
N TRP A 37 2.79 9.37 11.15
CA TRP A 37 1.35 9.39 10.94
C TRP A 37 0.57 8.93 12.17
N CYS A 38 1.05 7.91 12.90
CA CYS A 38 0.45 7.52 14.18
C CYS A 38 0.53 8.66 15.20
N GLY A 39 1.69 9.29 15.35
CA GLY A 39 1.89 10.42 16.26
C GLY A 39 1.01 11.62 15.89
N PHE A 40 0.98 11.98 14.61
CA PHE A 40 0.14 13.06 14.09
C PHE A 40 -1.36 12.75 14.31
N PHE A 41 -1.79 11.51 14.10
CA PHE A 41 -3.17 11.11 14.37
C PHE A 41 -3.56 11.26 15.84
N VAL A 42 -2.70 10.83 16.76
CA VAL A 42 -2.92 10.95 18.21
C VAL A 42 -3.00 12.43 18.60
N PHE A 43 -2.07 13.24 18.11
CA PHE A 43 -2.06 14.69 18.36
C PHE A 43 -3.35 15.34 17.83
N LEU A 44 -3.73 15.04 16.60
CA LEU A 44 -4.94 15.59 15.97
C LEU A 44 -6.20 15.19 16.76
N ARG A 45 -6.32 13.92 17.18
CA ARG A 45 -7.44 13.45 18.00
C ARG A 45 -7.51 14.12 19.36
N ALA A 46 -6.38 14.33 20.03
CA ALA A 46 -6.34 15.02 21.31
C ALA A 46 -6.86 16.46 21.19
N ASN A 47 -6.44 17.17 20.14
CA ASN A 47 -6.84 18.56 19.92
C ASN A 47 -8.29 18.70 19.40
N VAL A 48 -8.78 17.80 18.56
CA VAL A 48 -10.18 17.79 18.09
C VAL A 48 -11.16 17.44 19.22
N PHE A 49 -10.73 16.68 20.22
CA PHE A 49 -11.54 16.43 21.42
C PHE A 49 -11.64 17.68 22.32
N LEU A 50 -10.56 18.49 22.38
CA LEU A 50 -10.53 19.78 23.08
C LEU A 50 -11.45 20.82 22.43
N THR A 51 -11.68 20.76 21.12
CA THR A 51 -12.60 21.65 20.39
C THR A 51 -14.04 21.14 20.42
N ALA A 52 -14.53 20.72 21.59
CA ALA A 52 -15.85 20.11 21.88
C ALA A 52 -17.09 20.82 21.27
N VAL A 53 -16.91 22.00 20.70
CA VAL A 53 -17.91 22.84 20.04
C VAL A 53 -18.24 22.41 18.60
N VAL A 54 -17.34 21.74 17.87
CA VAL A 54 -17.50 21.56 16.40
C VAL A 54 -18.36 20.35 15.99
N GLY A 55 -18.88 19.59 16.96
CA GLY A 55 -19.82 18.49 16.71
C GLY A 55 -19.20 17.23 16.10
N ALA A 56 -19.90 16.10 16.22
CA ALA A 56 -19.39 14.78 15.82
C ALA A 56 -19.08 14.66 14.32
N ILE A 57 -19.82 15.37 13.47
CA ILE A 57 -19.67 15.34 12.01
C ILE A 57 -18.30 15.89 11.58
N PHE A 58 -17.86 16.99 12.21
CA PHE A 58 -16.57 17.59 11.89
C PHE A 58 -15.41 16.65 12.22
N GLY A 59 -15.48 15.96 13.36
CA GLY A 59 -14.47 14.97 13.74
C GLY A 59 -14.33 13.82 12.74
N GLU A 60 -15.43 13.37 12.13
CA GLU A 60 -15.38 12.34 11.09
C GLU A 60 -14.87 12.90 9.75
N LEU A 61 -15.25 14.13 9.35
CA LEU A 61 -14.68 14.78 8.16
C LEU A 61 -13.16 14.94 8.26
N VAL A 62 -12.65 15.38 9.41
CA VAL A 62 -11.20 15.47 9.64
C VAL A 62 -10.54 14.10 9.59
N THR A 63 -11.21 13.06 10.11
CA THR A 63 -10.70 11.68 10.04
C THR A 63 -10.61 11.19 8.59
N ILE A 64 -11.63 11.46 7.76
CA ILE A 64 -11.63 11.11 6.33
C ILE A 64 -10.51 11.86 5.61
N LEU A 65 -10.39 13.16 5.85
CA LEU A 65 -9.33 13.99 5.23
C LEU A 65 -7.94 13.50 5.62
N PHE A 66 -7.75 13.13 6.90
CA PHE A 66 -6.50 12.55 7.40
C PHE A 66 -6.12 11.27 6.63
N PHE A 67 -7.04 10.31 6.49
CA PHE A 67 -6.73 9.05 5.80
C PHE A 67 -6.54 9.25 4.30
N THR A 68 -7.26 10.19 3.70
CA THR A 68 -7.06 10.58 2.31
C THR A 68 -5.66 11.17 2.12
N ALA A 69 -5.24 12.07 3.00
CA ALA A 69 -3.90 12.65 2.99
C ALA A 69 -2.82 11.57 3.17
N LEU A 70 -2.99 10.65 4.12
CA LEU A 70 -2.08 9.51 4.32
C LEU A 70 -1.90 8.71 3.01
N PHE A 71 -3.01 8.33 2.36
CA PHE A 71 -2.96 7.54 1.14
C PHE A 71 -2.25 8.30 0.00
N PHE A 72 -2.59 9.57 -0.21
CA PHE A 72 -1.96 10.39 -1.24
C PHE A 72 -0.48 10.64 -0.96
N THR A 73 -0.09 10.90 0.30
CA THR A 73 1.31 11.08 0.68
C THR A 73 2.11 9.80 0.44
N LEU A 74 1.61 8.64 0.85
CA LEU A 74 2.28 7.37 0.55
C LEU A 74 2.39 7.13 -0.95
N ALA A 75 1.30 7.32 -1.69
CA ALA A 75 1.30 7.11 -3.14
C ALA A 75 2.29 8.05 -3.87
N SER A 76 2.46 9.29 -3.40
CA SER A 76 3.31 10.29 -4.05
C SER A 76 4.76 10.29 -3.62
N THR A 77 5.06 9.93 -2.36
CA THR A 77 6.39 10.12 -1.75
C THR A 77 7.13 8.83 -1.41
N MET A 78 6.46 7.67 -1.47
CA MET A 78 7.12 6.39 -1.23
C MET A 78 8.23 6.17 -2.27
N PRO A 79 9.48 5.89 -1.84
CA PRO A 79 10.59 5.70 -2.75
C PRO A 79 10.38 4.44 -3.59
N GLN A 80 10.76 4.50 -4.86
CA GLN A 80 10.68 3.41 -5.84
C GLN A 80 11.95 3.40 -6.69
N ASN A 81 12.44 2.19 -7.01
CA ASN A 81 13.69 1.98 -7.76
C ASN A 81 13.65 2.52 -9.19
N ASP A 82 12.47 2.56 -9.79
CA ASP A 82 12.24 3.04 -11.15
C ASP A 82 12.01 4.56 -11.22
N HIS A 83 12.20 5.27 -10.10
CA HIS A 83 11.99 6.71 -9.96
C HIS A 83 10.56 7.19 -10.31
N LEU A 84 9.61 6.27 -10.43
CA LEU A 84 8.20 6.56 -10.62
C LEU A 84 7.47 6.40 -9.29
N SER A 85 6.74 7.44 -8.87
CA SER A 85 5.90 7.33 -7.67
C SER A 85 4.79 6.28 -7.88
N VAL A 86 4.31 5.70 -6.79
CA VAL A 86 3.18 4.76 -6.82
C VAL A 86 1.94 5.42 -7.46
N LEU A 87 1.72 6.71 -7.20
CA LEU A 87 0.65 7.49 -7.82
C LEU A 87 0.80 7.56 -9.35
N GLU A 88 2.02 7.74 -9.84
CA GLU A 88 2.31 7.76 -11.28
C GLU A 88 2.10 6.37 -11.91
N LYS A 89 2.46 5.29 -11.21
CA LYS A 89 2.18 3.91 -11.64
C LYS A 89 0.68 3.66 -11.79
N MET A 90 -0.10 4.05 -10.78
CA MET A 90 -1.57 3.94 -10.83
C MET A 90 -2.18 4.74 -11.98
N LYS A 91 -1.71 5.96 -12.25
CA LYS A 91 -2.16 6.77 -13.39
C LYS A 91 -1.86 6.11 -14.73
N ARG A 92 -0.76 5.38 -14.84
CA ARG A 92 -0.37 4.61 -16.04
C ARG A 92 -1.07 3.26 -16.15
N GLY A 93 -1.98 2.93 -15.21
CA GLY A 93 -2.66 1.64 -15.18
C GLY A 93 -1.77 0.47 -14.75
N VAL A 94 -0.61 0.76 -14.15
CA VAL A 94 0.31 -0.24 -13.61
C VAL A 94 -0.13 -0.57 -12.19
N PHE A 95 -0.81 -1.71 -12.04
CA PHE A 95 -1.29 -2.24 -10.76
C PHE A 95 -0.47 -3.48 -10.37
N PRO A 96 -0.38 -3.79 -9.05
CA PRO A 96 0.29 -5.00 -8.58
C PRO A 96 -0.32 -6.26 -9.21
N ASP A 97 0.53 -7.09 -9.79
CA ASP A 97 0.18 -8.45 -10.19
C ASP A 97 0.48 -9.46 -9.08
N ARG A 98 0.18 -10.75 -9.33
CA ARG A 98 0.37 -11.82 -8.33
C ARG A 98 1.83 -11.94 -7.89
N ILE A 99 2.77 -11.79 -8.82
CA ILE A 99 4.21 -11.91 -8.55
C ILE A 99 4.66 -10.74 -7.67
N THR A 100 4.24 -9.52 -8.01
CA THR A 100 4.51 -8.31 -7.25
C THR A 100 4.01 -8.44 -5.81
N VAL A 101 2.77 -8.90 -5.62
CA VAL A 101 2.20 -9.12 -4.28
C VAL A 101 2.98 -10.19 -3.52
N TYR A 102 3.36 -11.28 -4.18
CA TYR A 102 4.17 -12.34 -3.56
C TYR A 102 5.53 -11.81 -3.09
N GLU A 103 6.25 -11.06 -3.92
CA GLU A 103 7.51 -10.41 -3.54
C GLU A 103 7.33 -9.45 -2.36
N GLY A 104 6.24 -8.70 -2.36
CA GLY A 104 5.88 -7.81 -1.26
C GLY A 104 5.59 -8.56 0.04
N LEU A 105 4.90 -9.70 -0.02
CA LEU A 105 4.67 -10.57 1.14
C LEU A 105 5.97 -11.14 1.69
N LEU A 106 6.91 -11.53 0.82
CA LEU A 106 8.24 -11.99 1.25
C LEU A 106 8.99 -10.92 2.04
N ARG A 107 8.86 -9.64 1.67
CA ARG A 107 9.48 -8.51 2.39
C ARG A 107 8.94 -8.31 3.80
N VAL A 108 7.73 -8.74 4.08
CA VAL A 108 7.13 -8.72 5.43
C VAL A 108 7.24 -10.07 6.13
N GLY A 109 8.01 -11.02 5.58
CA GLY A 109 8.27 -12.32 6.18
C GLY A 109 7.17 -13.36 5.95
N VAL A 110 6.22 -13.09 5.05
CA VAL A 110 5.10 -14.00 4.73
C VAL A 110 5.43 -14.77 3.45
N GLN A 111 5.63 -16.09 3.59
CA GLN A 111 5.78 -17.00 2.45
C GLN A 111 4.39 -17.50 2.03
N CYS A 112 4.01 -17.22 0.77
CA CYS A 112 2.71 -17.62 0.23
C CYS A 112 2.88 -18.37 -1.10
N ASP A 113 3.38 -19.61 -1.02
CA ASP A 113 3.75 -20.43 -2.18
C ASP A 113 2.58 -20.70 -3.13
N THR A 114 1.34 -20.60 -2.63
CA THR A 114 0.13 -20.73 -3.46
C THR A 114 0.01 -19.63 -4.51
N LEU A 115 0.47 -18.41 -4.22
CA LEU A 115 0.50 -17.30 -5.18
C LEU A 115 1.52 -17.55 -6.29
N LEU A 116 2.70 -18.07 -5.92
CA LEU A 116 3.76 -18.42 -6.85
C LEU A 116 3.32 -19.54 -7.80
N LYS A 117 2.76 -20.63 -7.23
CA LYS A 117 2.26 -21.77 -8.01
C LYS A 117 1.15 -21.36 -8.99
N LYS A 118 0.22 -20.52 -8.54
CA LYS A 118 -0.85 -20.03 -9.42
C LYS A 118 -0.31 -19.16 -10.55
N SER A 119 0.72 -18.35 -10.26
CA SER A 119 1.38 -17.54 -11.29
C SER A 119 2.09 -18.39 -12.34
N SER A 120 2.73 -19.51 -11.95
CA SER A 120 3.36 -20.43 -12.92
C SER A 120 2.33 -21.17 -13.77
N ASP A 121 1.20 -21.58 -13.18
CA ASP A 121 0.14 -22.29 -13.90
C ASP A 121 -0.54 -21.37 -14.94
N ASP A 122 -0.79 -20.11 -14.58
CA ASP A 122 -1.33 -19.09 -15.50
C ASP A 122 -0.38 -18.86 -16.69
N PHE A 123 0.94 -18.84 -16.44
CA PHE A 123 1.96 -18.69 -17.49
C PHE A 123 2.02 -19.89 -18.44
N ASP A 124 2.07 -21.12 -17.92
CA ASP A 124 2.10 -22.35 -18.74
C ASP A 124 0.83 -22.49 -19.61
N THR A 125 -0.33 -22.13 -19.06
CA THR A 125 -1.60 -22.12 -19.79
C THR A 125 -1.58 -21.10 -20.93
N GLY A 126 -1.03 -19.90 -20.69
CA GLY A 126 -0.84 -18.88 -21.72
C GLY A 126 0.05 -19.35 -22.86
N VAL A 127 1.21 -19.94 -22.53
CA VAL A 127 2.16 -20.48 -23.53
C VAL A 127 1.51 -21.59 -24.37
N LYS A 128 0.82 -22.54 -23.75
CA LYS A 128 0.10 -23.62 -24.45
C LYS A 128 -0.94 -23.09 -25.43
N ARG A 129 -1.68 -22.04 -25.04
CA ARG A 129 -2.67 -21.39 -25.90
C ARG A 129 -2.02 -20.75 -27.13
N THR A 130 -0.96 -19.98 -26.94
CA THR A 130 -0.24 -19.32 -28.04
C THR A 130 0.35 -20.34 -29.01
N ILE A 131 0.93 -21.44 -28.51
CA ILE A 131 1.43 -22.54 -29.35
C ILE A 131 0.29 -23.17 -30.19
N LYS A 132 -0.90 -23.33 -29.61
CA LYS A 132 -2.06 -23.87 -30.32
C LYS A 132 -2.57 -22.92 -31.41
N GLU A 133 -2.56 -21.62 -31.16
CA GLU A 133 -2.94 -20.59 -32.15
C GLU A 133 -1.93 -20.51 -33.31
N MET A 134 -0.64 -20.70 -33.06
CA MET A 134 0.40 -20.75 -34.11
C MET A 134 0.39 -22.02 -34.97
N LYS A 135 -0.24 -23.10 -34.50
CA LYS A 135 -0.37 -24.38 -35.23
C LYS A 135 -1.64 -24.47 -36.08
N LYS A 136 -2.51 -23.47 -36.04
CA LYS A 136 -3.75 -23.39 -36.82
C LYS A 136 -3.55 -22.50 -38.03
#